data_AF-A0A1J9PWB5-F1
#
_entry.id   AF-A0A1J9PWB5-F1
#
_cell.length_a   1.000
_cell.length_b   1.000
_cell.length_c   1.000
_cell.angle_alpha   90.00
_cell.angle_beta   90.00
_cell.angle_gamma   90.00
#
_symmetry.space_group_name_H-M   'P 1'
#
loop_
_entity.id
_entity.type
_entity.pdbx_description
1 polymer ?
#
loop_
_entity_poly.entity_id
_entity_poly.type
_entity_poly.pdbx_seq_one_letter_code
_entity_poly.pdbx_strand_id
1 'polypeptide(L)'
;MEQTNVPSDAGEGEPSGQSLTDAEEDLVEGPGRSRRGSLTQRTPTSNDDAPQEDPARKVQRLREKLDEISLANEARALQRRIEREEAVARDEIPPHEFDLPTRPPVSNYMEDFKLPNPENYYGKDMKDCTRFLAGMEKQFRMRPRLVDDTQRIGWTIIFIRGKVQEDWDTMASDPHAKMPETWDDFKKWVKNQVAPERTRGLAVMEEYHGAMQKPDQTLEENMDTPLPEWVRVSLIRCKLLQYLRQELAQYEGKLETLAALRDQAVLYESIHKPKTQTSGDKGKPVRPAKPNKRGISVSQGHGASQADAHGQNPSRDRRRKEPLPRLSEEEFKKRKDNGLCLTCGSKDHFVNVRALVRT
;
A
#
# COMPACT_ATOMS: atom_id res chain seq x y z
N MET A 1 1.19 -49.39 -34.71
CA MET A 1 0.42 -48.93 -35.89
C MET A 1 -1.00 -49.37 -35.65
N GLU A 2 -1.77 -48.56 -34.94
CA GLU A 2 -3.20 -48.80 -34.73
C GLU A 2 -3.90 -47.48 -35.04
N GLN A 3 -4.73 -47.55 -36.07
CA GLN A 3 -5.59 -46.48 -36.55
C GLN A 3 -6.91 -46.61 -35.78
N THR A 4 -7.36 -45.53 -35.14
CA THR A 4 -8.75 -45.46 -34.65
C THR A 4 -9.37 -44.14 -35.11
N ASN A 5 -10.50 -44.34 -35.80
CA ASN A 5 -11.29 -43.40 -36.54
C ASN A 5 -11.88 -42.26 -35.70
N VAL A 6 -11.94 -41.10 -36.35
CA VAL A 6 -12.85 -39.99 -36.07
C VAL A 6 -14.23 -40.35 -36.62
N PRO A 7 -15.31 -39.87 -36.00
CA PRO A 7 -16.41 -39.34 -36.80
C PRO A 7 -16.71 -37.89 -36.43
N SER A 8 -16.65 -37.06 -37.47
CA SER A 8 -17.26 -35.75 -37.56
C SER A 8 -18.76 -35.89 -37.42
N ASP A 9 -19.38 -35.07 -36.57
CA ASP A 9 -20.81 -34.87 -36.61
C ASP A 9 -21.10 -33.37 -36.76
N ALA A 10 -21.79 -33.07 -37.85
CA ALA A 10 -22.20 -31.75 -38.29
C ALA A 10 -23.67 -31.61 -37.90
N GLY A 11 -23.97 -30.70 -36.98
CA GLY A 11 -25.33 -30.37 -36.56
C GLY A 11 -25.61 -28.90 -36.83
N GLU A 12 -25.97 -28.60 -38.07
CA GLU A 12 -26.66 -27.36 -38.45
C GLU A 12 -28.09 -27.39 -37.85
N GLY A 13 -28.55 -26.25 -37.34
CA GLY A 13 -29.87 -26.15 -36.72
C GLY A 13 -30.23 -24.71 -36.36
N GLU A 14 -30.36 -23.85 -37.37
CA GLU A 14 -31.16 -22.63 -37.25
C GLU A 14 -32.65 -23.00 -37.18
N PRO A 15 -33.44 -22.29 -36.37
CA PRO A 15 -34.79 -21.97 -36.77
C PRO A 15 -34.99 -20.46 -36.86
N SER A 16 -35.29 -20.04 -38.09
CA SER A 16 -36.01 -18.82 -38.42
C SER A 16 -37.49 -18.91 -38.00
N GLY A 17 -38.07 -17.77 -37.64
CA GLY A 17 -39.52 -17.55 -37.53
C GLY A 17 -39.96 -17.27 -36.08
N GLN A 18 -40.83 -16.31 -35.76
CA GLN A 18 -41.82 -15.58 -36.54
C GLN A 18 -42.15 -14.26 -35.81
N SER A 19 -42.62 -13.31 -36.61
CA SER A 19 -43.30 -12.05 -36.25
C SER A 19 -44.74 -12.31 -35.79
N LEU A 20 -45.42 -11.26 -35.30
CA LEU A 20 -46.84 -11.15 -34.86
C LEU A 20 -47.02 -11.35 -33.34
N THR A 21 -47.71 -10.52 -32.57
CA THR A 21 -48.77 -9.53 -32.84
C THR A 21 -48.77 -8.42 -31.78
N ASP A 22 -49.40 -7.31 -32.15
CA ASP A 22 -49.99 -6.26 -31.32
C ASP A 22 -50.73 -6.75 -30.06
N ALA A 23 -50.63 -5.95 -28.99
CA ALA A 23 -51.62 -5.78 -27.93
C ALA A 23 -51.35 -4.39 -27.29
N GLU A 24 -52.15 -3.38 -27.63
CA GLU A 24 -53.23 -2.85 -26.78
C GLU A 24 -52.71 -2.42 -25.40
N GLU A 25 -52.38 -1.13 -25.23
CA GLU A 25 -53.30 -0.13 -24.68
C GLU A 25 -53.98 -0.58 -23.39
N ASP A 26 -53.41 -0.17 -22.24
CA ASP A 26 -54.24 0.24 -21.12
C ASP A 26 -53.55 1.34 -20.31
N LEU A 27 -54.07 2.56 -20.50
CA LEU A 27 -53.82 3.72 -19.67
C LEU A 27 -54.41 3.45 -18.27
N VAL A 28 -53.54 3.36 -17.26
CA VAL A 28 -53.94 3.59 -15.87
C VAL A 28 -53.37 4.92 -15.42
N GLU A 29 -54.22 5.95 -15.50
CA GLU A 29 -54.01 7.26 -14.89
C GLU A 29 -53.86 7.11 -13.37
N GLY A 30 -52.64 7.28 -12.86
CA GLY A 30 -52.36 7.38 -11.43
C GLY A 30 -52.62 8.80 -10.91
N PRO A 31 -53.33 8.97 -9.77
CA PRO A 31 -53.77 10.28 -9.30
C PRO A 31 -52.59 11.17 -8.90
N GLY A 32 -52.54 12.36 -9.53
CA GLY A 32 -51.61 13.44 -9.22
C GLY A 32 -51.67 13.83 -7.74
N ARG A 33 -50.66 13.42 -6.97
CA ARG A 33 -50.40 13.97 -5.64
C ARG A 33 -49.58 15.25 -5.77
N SER A 34 -50.29 16.33 -6.08
CA SER A 34 -49.84 17.70 -5.84
C SER A 34 -49.69 17.91 -4.33
N ARG A 35 -48.50 17.66 -3.79
CA ARG A 35 -48.12 18.04 -2.42
C ARG A 35 -47.33 19.35 -2.49
N ARG A 36 -48.04 20.47 -2.71
CA ARG A 36 -47.59 21.78 -2.22
C ARG A 36 -47.72 21.78 -0.70
N GLY A 37 -46.70 21.22 -0.05
CA GLY A 37 -46.49 21.37 1.39
C GLY A 37 -46.00 22.77 1.67
N SER A 38 -46.87 23.56 2.29
CA SER A 38 -46.61 24.89 2.82
C SER A 38 -45.30 24.93 3.60
N LEU A 39 -44.43 25.87 3.24
CA LEU A 39 -43.19 26.20 3.94
C LEU A 39 -43.55 26.90 5.26
N THR A 40 -44.00 26.13 6.26
CA THR A 40 -44.11 26.63 7.62
C THR A 40 -42.71 26.77 8.17
N GLN A 41 -42.31 28.01 8.42
CA GLN A 41 -41.08 28.38 9.12
C GLN A 41 -41.08 27.66 10.46
N ARG A 42 -40.28 26.60 10.58
CA ARG A 42 -40.00 25.94 11.86
C ARG A 42 -39.21 26.91 12.69
N THR A 43 -39.82 27.41 13.76
CA THR A 43 -39.12 28.06 14.85
C THR A 43 -38.07 27.11 15.40
N PRO A 44 -36.85 27.59 15.69
CA PRO A 44 -35.81 26.79 16.30
C PRO A 44 -36.21 26.53 17.75
N THR A 45 -36.87 25.41 18.01
CA THR A 45 -36.99 24.88 19.37
C THR A 45 -35.61 24.40 19.77
N SER A 46 -34.92 25.19 20.62
CA SER A 46 -33.73 24.76 21.36
C SER A 46 -34.08 23.46 22.08
N ASN A 47 -33.56 22.36 21.55
CA ASN A 47 -33.62 21.02 22.13
C ASN A 47 -32.27 20.73 22.82
N ASP A 48 -31.78 21.69 23.61
CA ASP A 48 -30.51 21.57 24.32
C ASP A 48 -30.63 20.83 25.67
N ASP A 49 -31.84 20.42 26.07
CA ASP A 49 -32.12 19.68 27.31
C ASP A 49 -32.53 18.21 27.07
N ALA A 50 -32.05 17.57 26.00
CA ALA A 50 -32.15 16.11 25.90
C ALA A 50 -31.14 15.49 26.90
N PRO A 51 -31.59 14.80 27.97
CA PRO A 51 -30.69 14.23 28.96
C PRO A 51 -29.68 13.32 28.25
N GLN A 52 -28.40 13.63 28.44
CA GLN A 52 -27.28 12.96 27.80
C GLN A 52 -27.32 11.48 28.20
N GLU A 53 -27.77 10.64 27.29
CA GLU A 53 -27.96 9.22 27.54
C GLU A 53 -26.61 8.55 27.77
N ASP A 54 -26.49 7.81 28.88
CA ASP A 54 -25.30 7.03 29.21
C ASP A 54 -24.86 6.19 27.99
N PRO A 55 -23.62 6.35 27.49
CA PRO A 55 -23.14 5.64 26.32
C PRO A 55 -23.26 4.11 26.45
N ALA A 56 -23.17 3.55 27.67
CA ALA A 56 -23.36 2.13 27.90
C ALA A 56 -24.79 1.67 27.60
N ARG A 57 -25.80 2.46 28.05
CA ARG A 57 -27.22 2.19 27.77
C ARG A 57 -27.54 2.30 26.28
N LYS A 58 -26.90 3.24 25.58
CA LYS A 58 -27.06 3.39 24.13
C LYS A 58 -26.53 2.18 23.37
N VAL A 59 -25.35 1.65 23.73
CA VAL A 59 -24.78 0.45 23.11
C VAL A 59 -25.68 -0.77 23.36
N GLN A 60 -26.19 -0.92 24.59
CA GLN A 60 -27.09 -2.03 24.93
C GLN A 60 -28.38 -1.99 24.08
N ARG A 61 -29.03 -0.82 23.98
CA ARG A 61 -30.23 -0.65 23.14
C ARG A 61 -29.97 -0.97 21.66
N LEU A 62 -28.79 -0.62 21.14
CA LEU A 62 -28.43 -0.94 19.76
C LEU A 62 -28.22 -2.44 19.53
N ARG A 63 -27.68 -3.17 20.52
CA ARG A 63 -27.56 -4.63 20.46
C ARG A 63 -28.94 -5.30 20.47
N GLU A 64 -29.82 -4.88 21.38
CA GLU A 64 -31.21 -5.39 21.44
C GLU A 64 -31.95 -5.18 20.11
N LYS A 65 -31.80 -3.99 19.49
CA LYS A 65 -32.38 -3.72 18.17
C LYS A 65 -31.78 -4.58 17.06
N LEU A 66 -30.47 -4.87 17.13
CA LEU A 66 -29.81 -5.72 16.15
C LEU A 66 -30.33 -7.16 16.26
N ASP A 67 -30.51 -7.66 17.47
CA ASP A 67 -31.07 -8.98 17.74
C ASP A 67 -32.53 -9.07 17.27
N GLU A 68 -33.35 -8.04 17.52
CA GLU A 68 -34.73 -7.95 17.04
C GLU A 68 -34.81 -7.99 15.50
N ILE A 69 -33.94 -7.24 14.82
CA ILE A 69 -33.86 -7.25 13.35
C ILE A 69 -33.42 -8.63 12.84
N SER A 70 -32.46 -9.27 13.50
CA SER A 70 -32.00 -10.61 13.15
C SER A 70 -33.15 -11.63 13.23
N LEU A 71 -33.90 -11.61 14.34
CA LEU A 71 -35.03 -12.50 14.58
C LEU A 71 -36.17 -12.26 13.57
N ALA A 72 -36.45 -10.99 13.23
CA ALA A 72 -37.43 -10.63 12.21
C ALA A 72 -37.03 -11.03 10.78
N ASN A 73 -35.72 -11.12 10.49
CA ASN A 73 -35.22 -11.61 9.21
C ASN A 73 -35.31 -13.13 9.12
N GLU A 74 -34.99 -13.83 10.20
CA GLU A 74 -35.14 -15.29 10.29
C GLU A 74 -36.60 -15.72 10.18
N ALA A 75 -37.52 -15.04 10.88
CA ALA A 75 -38.95 -15.30 10.76
C ALA A 75 -39.45 -15.12 9.32
N ARG A 76 -39.00 -14.06 8.62
CA ARG A 76 -39.34 -13.86 7.20
C ARG A 76 -38.75 -14.92 6.28
N ALA A 77 -37.56 -15.44 6.57
CA ALA A 77 -36.95 -16.51 5.80
C ALA A 77 -37.74 -17.83 5.96
N LEU A 78 -38.17 -18.14 7.18
CA LEU A 78 -39.03 -19.29 7.48
C LEU A 78 -40.40 -19.18 6.83
N GLN A 79 -41.04 -18.00 6.90
CA GLN A 79 -42.33 -17.75 6.24
C GLN A 79 -42.27 -18.07 4.73
N ARG A 80 -41.22 -17.58 4.04
CA ARG A 80 -41.00 -17.87 2.61
C ARG A 80 -40.71 -19.34 2.31
N ARG A 81 -40.22 -20.09 3.29
CA ARG A 81 -39.98 -21.53 3.15
C ARG A 81 -41.29 -22.30 3.29
N ILE A 82 -42.12 -21.92 4.26
CA ILE A 82 -43.47 -22.47 4.45
C ILE A 82 -44.32 -22.21 3.20
N GLU A 83 -44.38 -20.96 2.71
CA GLU A 83 -45.12 -20.62 1.49
C GLU A 83 -44.65 -21.43 0.25
N ARG A 84 -43.35 -21.72 0.17
CA ARG A 84 -42.80 -22.58 -0.90
C ARG A 84 -43.23 -24.03 -0.76
N GLU A 85 -43.13 -24.60 0.44
CA GLU A 85 -43.55 -25.98 0.70
C GLU A 85 -45.06 -26.15 0.46
N GLU A 86 -45.87 -25.15 0.81
CA GLU A 86 -47.31 -25.11 0.53
C GLU A 86 -47.63 -24.99 -0.97
N ALA A 87 -46.85 -24.22 -1.73
CA ALA A 87 -47.04 -24.09 -3.17
C ALA A 87 -46.62 -25.36 -3.94
N VAL A 88 -45.57 -26.06 -3.47
CA VAL A 88 -45.21 -27.40 -3.97
C VAL A 88 -46.31 -28.41 -3.65
N ALA A 89 -46.89 -28.38 -2.45
CA ALA A 89 -47.99 -29.28 -2.08
C ALA A 89 -49.27 -29.06 -2.91
N ARG A 90 -49.44 -27.89 -3.53
CA ARG A 90 -50.56 -27.54 -4.41
C ARG A 90 -50.31 -27.84 -5.89
N ASP A 91 -49.16 -28.39 -6.27
CA ASP A 91 -48.74 -28.60 -7.67
C ASP A 91 -48.77 -27.29 -8.52
N GLU A 92 -48.66 -26.12 -7.87
CA GLU A 92 -48.75 -24.81 -8.53
C GLU A 92 -47.40 -24.33 -9.12
N ILE A 93 -46.29 -25.07 -8.92
CA ILE A 93 -44.95 -24.64 -9.37
C ILE A 93 -44.31 -25.68 -10.31
N PRO A 94 -44.00 -25.32 -11.57
CA PRO A 94 -43.19 -26.15 -12.46
C PRO A 94 -41.82 -26.47 -11.83
N PRO A 95 -41.33 -27.72 -11.88
CA PRO A 95 -40.17 -28.19 -11.12
C PRO A 95 -38.81 -27.53 -11.43
N HIS A 96 -38.72 -26.50 -12.28
CA HIS A 96 -37.43 -26.13 -12.89
C HIS A 96 -37.08 -24.63 -12.95
N GLU A 97 -37.93 -23.70 -12.48
CA GLU A 97 -37.65 -22.24 -12.64
C GLU A 97 -37.26 -21.48 -11.36
N PHE A 98 -37.27 -22.11 -10.18
CA PHE A 98 -37.28 -21.37 -8.91
C PHE A 98 -36.02 -21.43 -8.05
N ASP A 99 -34.84 -21.48 -8.66
CA ASP A 99 -33.57 -21.56 -7.92
C ASP A 99 -32.65 -20.35 -8.05
N LEU A 100 -33.19 -19.13 -8.18
CA LEU A 100 -32.40 -17.94 -7.84
C LEU A 100 -33.22 -16.91 -7.04
N PRO A 101 -32.76 -16.50 -5.84
CA PRO A 101 -33.36 -15.39 -5.14
C PRO A 101 -33.31 -14.17 -6.05
N THR A 102 -34.48 -13.66 -6.44
CA THR A 102 -34.61 -12.39 -7.14
C THR A 102 -34.11 -11.32 -6.18
N ARG A 103 -32.82 -11.01 -6.30
CA ARG A 103 -32.15 -9.93 -5.59
C ARG A 103 -33.03 -8.69 -5.78
N PRO A 104 -33.42 -7.96 -4.71
CA PRO A 104 -34.19 -6.74 -4.88
C PRO A 104 -33.50 -5.88 -5.94
N PRO A 105 -34.23 -5.24 -6.87
CA PRO A 105 -33.65 -4.52 -8.00
C PRO A 105 -32.70 -3.46 -7.44
N VAL A 106 -31.41 -3.81 -7.36
CA VAL A 106 -30.36 -2.92 -6.90
C VAL A 106 -30.13 -2.00 -8.07
N SER A 107 -30.92 -0.92 -8.16
CA SER A 107 -30.66 0.30 -8.95
C SER A 107 -29.55 0.09 -9.99
N ASN A 108 -29.94 -0.46 -11.13
CA ASN A 108 -29.06 -0.84 -12.24
C ASN A 108 -28.49 0.36 -13.01
N TYR A 109 -28.51 1.56 -12.42
CA TYR A 109 -28.09 2.79 -13.08
C TYR A 109 -26.57 2.92 -13.29
N MET A 110 -25.79 1.86 -13.05
CA MET A 110 -24.36 1.81 -13.41
C MET A 110 -23.96 0.52 -14.15
N GLU A 111 -24.91 -0.28 -14.61
CA GLU A 111 -24.60 -1.64 -15.11
C GLU A 111 -24.00 -1.69 -16.52
N ASP A 112 -23.98 -0.59 -17.29
CA ASP A 112 -23.60 -0.65 -18.72
C ASP A 112 -22.24 -0.04 -19.10
N PHE A 113 -21.49 0.54 -18.17
CA PHE A 113 -20.09 0.88 -18.47
C PHE A 113 -19.23 -0.37 -18.34
N LYS A 114 -19.23 -1.20 -19.40
CA LYS A 114 -18.26 -2.29 -19.60
C LYS A 114 -16.86 -1.72 -19.66
N LEU A 115 -16.27 -1.50 -18.48
CA LEU A 115 -14.87 -1.11 -18.35
C LEU A 115 -14.03 -2.20 -19.04
N PRO A 116 -13.08 -1.83 -19.91
CA PRO A 116 -12.22 -2.80 -20.57
C PRO A 116 -11.53 -3.65 -19.51
N ASN A 117 -11.55 -4.96 -19.71
CA ASN A 117 -10.86 -5.87 -18.82
C ASN A 117 -9.36 -5.53 -18.85
N PRO A 118 -8.71 -5.52 -17.68
CA PRO A 118 -7.28 -5.27 -17.65
C PRO A 118 -6.50 -6.40 -18.31
N GLU A 119 -5.30 -6.08 -18.79
CA GLU A 119 -4.39 -7.05 -19.38
C GLU A 119 -3.91 -8.07 -18.33
N ASN A 120 -3.75 -9.32 -18.75
CA ASN A 120 -3.19 -10.37 -17.89
C ASN A 120 -1.71 -10.11 -17.62
N TYR A 121 -1.29 -10.38 -16.38
CA TYR A 121 0.07 -10.16 -15.92
C TYR A 121 0.84 -11.47 -15.72
N TYR A 122 2.04 -11.53 -16.29
CA TYR A 122 2.87 -12.74 -16.32
C TYR A 122 4.18 -12.62 -15.54
N GLY A 123 4.42 -11.49 -14.84
CA GLY A 123 5.64 -11.30 -14.05
C GLY A 123 6.93 -11.13 -14.85
N LYS A 124 6.88 -10.55 -16.06
CA LYS A 124 8.04 -10.48 -16.97
C LYS A 124 9.12 -9.50 -16.48
N ASP A 125 8.74 -8.27 -16.20
CA ASP A 125 9.67 -7.21 -15.80
C ASP A 125 9.02 -6.18 -14.85
N MET A 126 9.85 -5.36 -14.19
CA MET A 126 9.38 -4.40 -13.17
C MET A 126 8.52 -3.28 -13.78
N LYS A 127 8.73 -2.95 -15.06
CA LYS A 127 7.96 -1.93 -15.78
C LYS A 127 6.55 -2.43 -16.06
N ASP A 128 6.42 -3.70 -16.43
CA ASP A 128 5.17 -4.44 -16.64
C ASP A 128 4.41 -4.57 -15.31
N CYS A 129 5.10 -4.94 -14.23
CA CYS A 129 4.52 -4.96 -12.88
C CYS A 129 3.94 -3.59 -12.49
N THR A 130 4.70 -2.52 -12.67
CA THR A 130 4.24 -1.16 -12.33
C THR A 130 3.06 -0.73 -13.18
N ARG A 131 3.05 -1.06 -14.49
CA ARG A 131 1.94 -0.77 -15.39
C ARG A 131 0.68 -1.55 -15.01
N PHE A 132 0.82 -2.83 -14.71
CA PHE A 132 -0.27 -3.69 -14.26
C PHE A 132 -0.92 -3.15 -12.99
N LEU A 133 -0.13 -2.87 -11.95
CA LEU A 133 -0.63 -2.34 -10.68
C LEU A 133 -1.32 -0.97 -10.85
N ALA A 134 -0.76 -0.07 -11.66
CA ALA A 134 -1.39 1.21 -11.97
C ALA A 134 -2.72 1.03 -12.74
N GLY A 135 -2.79 0.03 -13.63
CA GLY A 135 -4.02 -0.35 -14.32
C GLY A 135 -5.10 -0.85 -13.36
N MET A 136 -4.75 -1.71 -12.40
CA MET A 136 -5.66 -2.18 -11.35
C MET A 136 -6.18 -1.02 -10.50
N GLU A 137 -5.29 -0.13 -10.03
CA GLU A 137 -5.69 1.03 -9.23
C GLU A 137 -6.66 1.94 -10.00
N LYS A 138 -6.45 2.12 -11.31
CA LYS A 138 -7.40 2.85 -12.15
C LYS A 138 -8.75 2.14 -12.22
N GLN A 139 -8.77 0.81 -12.39
CA GLN A 139 -10.02 0.04 -12.39
C GLN A 139 -10.77 0.14 -11.07
N PHE A 140 -10.07 0.11 -9.92
CA PHE A 140 -10.71 0.25 -8.61
C PHE A 140 -11.31 1.63 -8.39
N ARG A 141 -10.66 2.70 -8.86
CA ARG A 141 -11.26 4.04 -8.83
C ARG A 141 -12.55 4.12 -9.66
N MET A 142 -12.61 3.39 -10.77
CA MET A 142 -13.78 3.31 -11.64
C MET A 142 -14.85 2.34 -11.14
N ARG A 143 -14.53 1.46 -10.17
CA ARG A 143 -15.42 0.46 -9.58
C ARG A 143 -15.50 0.65 -8.06
N PRO A 144 -16.23 1.67 -7.57
CA PRO A 144 -16.31 1.98 -6.14
C PRO A 144 -16.85 0.85 -5.28
N ARG A 145 -17.55 -0.13 -5.88
CA ARG A 145 -18.10 -1.31 -5.19
C ARG A 145 -17.01 -2.21 -4.57
N LEU A 146 -15.78 -2.19 -5.11
CA LEU A 146 -14.62 -2.89 -4.53
C LEU A 146 -13.99 -2.02 -3.44
N VAL A 147 -14.72 -1.84 -2.35
CA VAL A 147 -14.29 -1.00 -1.23
C VAL A 147 -13.20 -1.69 -0.44
N ASP A 148 -13.34 -2.99 -0.20
CA ASP A 148 -12.45 -3.76 0.66
C ASP A 148 -11.18 -4.22 -0.07
N ASP A 149 -10.05 -4.17 0.63
CA ASP A 149 -8.76 -4.56 0.08
C ASP A 149 -8.73 -6.05 -0.23
N THR A 150 -9.37 -6.90 0.58
CA THR A 150 -9.52 -8.34 0.30
C THR A 150 -10.20 -8.59 -1.04
N GLN A 151 -11.25 -7.83 -1.35
CA GLN A 151 -11.98 -7.95 -2.62
C GLN A 151 -11.13 -7.45 -3.79
N ARG A 152 -10.37 -6.37 -3.62
CA ARG A 152 -9.43 -5.87 -4.64
C ARG A 152 -8.35 -6.89 -4.95
N ILE A 153 -7.79 -7.50 -3.91
CA ILE A 153 -6.78 -8.56 -4.03
C ILE A 153 -7.38 -9.77 -4.76
N GLY A 154 -8.51 -10.29 -4.27
CA GLY A 154 -9.24 -11.39 -4.89
C GLY A 154 -9.53 -11.18 -6.36
N TRP A 155 -10.01 -9.99 -6.73
CA TRP A 155 -10.28 -9.63 -8.12
C TRP A 155 -9.01 -9.52 -8.96
N THR A 156 -7.92 -8.97 -8.41
CA THR A 156 -6.65 -8.81 -9.13
C THR A 156 -5.99 -10.15 -9.48
N ILE A 157 -6.09 -11.13 -8.57
CA ILE A 157 -5.49 -12.46 -8.75
C ILE A 157 -6.05 -13.15 -10.00
N ILE A 158 -7.31 -12.87 -10.36
CA ILE A 158 -7.94 -13.40 -11.58
C ILE A 158 -7.20 -12.97 -12.84
N PHE A 159 -6.37 -11.93 -12.81
CA PHE A 159 -5.57 -11.45 -13.95
C PHE A 159 -4.08 -11.83 -13.87
N ILE A 160 -3.64 -12.48 -12.79
CA ILE A 160 -2.27 -12.97 -12.64
C ILE A 160 -2.15 -14.34 -13.31
N ARG A 161 -1.06 -14.57 -14.05
CA ARG A 161 -0.82 -15.79 -14.83
C ARG A 161 0.62 -16.29 -14.72
N GLY A 162 0.81 -17.55 -15.06
CA GLY A 162 2.12 -18.21 -15.14
C GLY A 162 2.76 -18.38 -13.76
N LYS A 163 4.09 -18.24 -13.69
CA LYS A 163 4.87 -18.47 -12.46
C LYS A 163 4.36 -17.66 -11.25
N VAL A 164 3.97 -16.41 -11.46
CA VAL A 164 3.48 -15.57 -10.35
C VAL A 164 2.17 -16.12 -9.77
N GLN A 165 1.33 -16.73 -10.60
CA GLN A 165 0.11 -17.40 -10.14
C GLN A 165 0.46 -18.68 -9.37
N GLU A 166 1.39 -19.48 -9.86
CA GLU A 166 1.88 -20.68 -9.16
C GLU A 166 2.47 -20.34 -7.78
N ASP A 167 3.25 -19.26 -7.70
CA ASP A 167 3.82 -18.75 -6.43
C ASP A 167 2.71 -18.28 -5.47
N TRP A 168 1.64 -17.66 -6.00
CA TRP A 168 0.46 -17.28 -5.20
C TRP A 168 -0.28 -18.51 -4.67
N ASP A 169 -0.57 -19.49 -5.53
CA ASP A 169 -1.31 -20.70 -5.17
C ASP A 169 -0.52 -21.55 -4.16
N THR A 170 0.80 -21.60 -4.31
CA THR A 170 1.71 -22.24 -3.35
C THR A 170 1.63 -21.55 -1.99
N MET A 171 1.69 -20.21 -1.96
CA MET A 171 1.57 -19.43 -0.72
C MET A 171 0.18 -19.60 -0.09
N ALA A 172 -0.89 -19.64 -0.88
CA ALA A 172 -2.26 -19.82 -0.39
C ALA A 172 -2.51 -21.23 0.17
N SER A 173 -1.75 -22.22 -0.28
CA SER A 173 -1.85 -23.61 0.18
C SER A 173 -1.09 -23.87 1.49
N ASP A 174 -0.14 -23.00 1.85
CA ASP A 174 0.64 -23.13 3.08
C ASP A 174 -0.12 -22.50 4.27
N PRO A 175 -0.52 -23.29 5.29
CA PRO A 175 -1.27 -22.78 6.44
C PRO A 175 -0.47 -21.82 7.32
N HIS A 176 0.85 -21.77 7.18
CA HIS A 176 1.73 -20.88 7.94
C HIS A 176 2.11 -19.62 7.16
N ALA A 177 1.83 -19.57 5.86
CA ALA A 177 2.13 -18.41 5.05
C ALA A 177 1.17 -17.26 5.35
N LYS A 178 1.72 -16.07 5.64
CA LYS A 178 0.91 -14.87 5.82
C LYS A 178 0.52 -14.29 4.47
N MET A 179 -0.76 -14.43 4.11
CA MET A 179 -1.33 -13.81 2.92
C MET A 179 -1.35 -12.28 3.06
N PRO A 180 -1.18 -11.52 1.97
CA PRO A 180 -1.38 -10.07 2.01
C PRO A 180 -2.82 -9.71 2.38
N GLU A 181 -2.98 -8.97 3.48
CA GLU A 181 -4.30 -8.51 3.96
C GLU A 181 -4.69 -7.14 3.39
N THR A 182 -3.69 -6.32 3.04
CA THR A 182 -3.88 -4.96 2.52
C THR A 182 -3.44 -4.87 1.06
N TRP A 183 -4.02 -3.93 0.31
CA TRP A 183 -3.65 -3.70 -1.08
C TRP A 183 -2.18 -3.30 -1.23
N ASP A 184 -1.63 -2.56 -0.26
CA ASP A 184 -0.23 -2.17 -0.27
C ASP A 184 0.72 -3.34 -0.02
N ASP A 185 0.36 -4.27 0.88
CA ASP A 185 1.12 -5.51 1.09
C ASP A 185 1.08 -6.40 -0.15
N PHE A 186 -0.07 -6.47 -0.82
CA PHE A 186 -0.20 -7.19 -2.08
C PHE A 186 0.68 -6.57 -3.17
N LYS A 187 0.69 -5.23 -3.31
CA LYS A 187 1.60 -4.55 -4.26
C LYS A 187 3.07 -4.85 -3.97
N LYS A 188 3.48 -4.88 -2.70
CA LYS A 188 4.83 -5.28 -2.30
C LYS A 188 5.11 -6.73 -2.69
N TRP A 189 4.17 -7.64 -2.42
CA TRP A 189 4.27 -9.05 -2.80
C TRP A 189 4.46 -9.22 -4.32
N VAL A 190 3.61 -8.60 -5.15
CA VAL A 190 3.72 -8.67 -6.63
C VAL A 190 5.06 -8.14 -7.12
N LYS A 191 5.52 -7.00 -6.58
CA LYS A 191 6.83 -6.41 -6.92
C LYS A 191 7.98 -7.32 -6.53
N ASN A 192 7.88 -7.97 -5.37
CA ASN A 192 8.86 -8.93 -4.92
C ASN A 192 8.98 -10.06 -5.94
N GLN A 193 7.88 -10.62 -6.46
CA GLN A 193 7.93 -11.74 -7.42
C GLN A 193 8.79 -11.46 -8.67
N VAL A 194 8.88 -10.21 -9.12
CA VAL A 194 9.72 -9.83 -10.27
C VAL A 194 11.11 -9.37 -9.88
N ALA A 195 11.27 -8.77 -8.71
CA ALA A 195 12.57 -8.30 -8.25
C ALA A 195 13.52 -9.50 -8.06
N PRO A 196 14.71 -9.50 -8.72
CA PRO A 196 15.73 -10.49 -8.44
C PRO A 196 16.02 -10.54 -6.94
N GLU A 197 16.23 -11.75 -6.40
CA GLU A 197 16.50 -11.97 -4.98
C GLU A 197 17.63 -11.06 -4.45
N ARG A 198 18.66 -10.84 -5.27
CA ARG A 198 19.77 -9.94 -4.96
C ARG A 198 19.35 -8.48 -4.75
N THR A 199 18.38 -7.98 -5.52
CA THR A 199 17.83 -6.63 -5.35
C THR A 199 16.84 -6.52 -4.20
N ARG A 200 16.15 -7.61 -3.86
CA ARG A 200 15.32 -7.65 -2.64
C ARG A 200 16.20 -7.42 -1.39
N GLY A 201 17.37 -8.07 -1.35
CA GLY A 201 18.35 -7.85 -0.28
C GLY A 201 18.82 -6.40 -0.17
N LEU A 202 19.00 -5.69 -1.29
CA LEU A 202 19.40 -4.28 -1.26
C LEU A 202 18.31 -3.37 -0.69
N ALA A 203 17.04 -3.57 -1.05
CA ALA A 203 15.94 -2.79 -0.50
C ALA A 203 15.79 -3.04 1.01
N VAL A 204 15.91 -4.29 1.45
CA VAL A 204 15.91 -4.65 2.88
C VAL A 204 17.11 -4.03 3.60
N MET A 205 18.29 -4.00 2.98
CA MET A 205 19.46 -3.33 3.56
C MET A 205 19.29 -1.81 3.61
N GLU A 206 18.69 -1.18 2.61
CA GLU A 206 18.40 0.26 2.62
C GLU A 206 17.38 0.60 3.72
N GLU A 207 16.33 -0.19 3.87
CA GLU A 207 15.35 -0.04 4.95
C GLU A 207 16.00 -0.27 6.33
N TYR A 208 16.84 -1.29 6.44
CA TYR A 208 17.63 -1.56 7.65
C TYR A 208 18.55 -0.38 8.00
N HIS A 209 19.30 0.14 7.02
CA HIS A 209 20.18 1.30 7.21
C HIS A 209 19.41 2.58 7.54
N GLY A 210 18.24 2.78 6.94
CA GLY A 210 17.34 3.89 7.26
C GLY A 210 16.76 3.78 8.68
N ALA A 211 16.63 2.56 9.19
CA ALA A 211 16.14 2.27 10.53
C ALA A 211 17.25 2.20 11.60
N MET A 212 18.53 2.30 11.22
CA MET A 212 19.64 2.43 12.19
C MET A 212 19.53 3.77 12.92
N GLN A 213 19.87 3.76 14.22
CA GLN A 213 19.87 4.96 15.05
C GLN A 213 20.85 5.99 14.45
N LYS A 214 20.37 7.19 14.18
CA LYS A 214 21.22 8.30 13.74
C LYS A 214 21.95 8.93 14.93
N PRO A 215 23.09 9.61 14.73
CA PRO A 215 23.88 10.20 15.83
C PRO A 215 23.11 11.20 16.71
N ASP A 216 22.09 11.84 16.16
CA ASP A 216 21.21 12.82 16.79
C ASP A 216 19.89 12.24 17.32
N GLN A 217 19.61 10.96 17.01
CA GLN A 217 18.36 10.30 17.37
C GLN A 217 18.44 9.66 18.76
N THR A 218 17.40 9.86 19.57
CA THR A 218 17.31 9.21 20.89
C THR A 218 16.96 7.73 20.76
N LEU A 219 17.37 6.93 21.75
CA LEU A 219 17.08 5.49 21.79
C LEU A 219 15.57 5.20 21.81
N GLU A 220 14.80 6.05 22.49
CA GLU A 220 13.36 5.88 22.73
C GLU A 220 12.55 5.86 21.43
N GLU A 221 12.93 6.69 20.47
CA GLU A 221 12.28 6.79 19.16
C GLU A 221 12.40 5.52 18.30
N ASN A 222 13.30 4.58 18.66
CA ASN A 222 13.57 3.37 17.87
C ASN A 222 13.03 2.08 18.52
N MET A 223 12.36 2.16 19.67
CA MET A 223 11.94 0.97 20.45
C MET A 223 10.52 0.48 20.18
N ASP A 224 9.65 1.28 19.54
CA ASP A 224 8.24 0.95 19.33
C ASP A 224 8.00 0.03 18.11
N THR A 225 8.47 -1.22 18.20
CA THR A 225 8.15 -2.26 17.21
C THR A 225 7.25 -3.34 17.82
N PRO A 226 6.18 -3.80 17.12
CA PRO A 226 5.25 -4.80 17.61
C PRO A 226 5.77 -6.24 17.41
N LEU A 227 7.01 -6.51 17.82
CA LEU A 227 7.66 -7.81 17.68
C LEU A 227 7.83 -8.50 19.06
N PRO A 228 7.99 -9.83 19.12
CA PRO A 228 8.34 -10.52 20.36
C PRO A 228 9.62 -9.94 21.00
N GLU A 229 9.69 -9.89 22.34
CA GLU A 229 10.74 -9.17 23.07
C GLU A 229 12.17 -9.59 22.68
N TRP A 230 12.44 -10.89 22.59
CA TRP A 230 13.77 -11.40 22.21
C TRP A 230 14.19 -10.97 20.79
N VAL A 231 13.23 -10.87 19.85
CA VAL A 231 13.47 -10.36 18.49
C VAL A 231 13.79 -8.88 18.55
N ARG A 232 13.03 -8.12 19.35
CA ARG A 232 13.25 -6.67 19.53
C ARG A 232 14.62 -6.37 20.11
N VAL A 233 15.04 -7.09 21.15
CA VAL A 233 16.38 -6.92 21.76
C VAL A 233 17.47 -7.12 20.71
N SER A 234 17.39 -8.20 19.93
CA SER A 234 18.37 -8.51 18.88
C SER A 234 18.38 -7.44 17.78
N LEU A 235 17.20 -7.03 17.32
CA LEU A 235 17.04 -6.03 16.26
C LEU A 235 17.51 -4.64 16.71
N ILE A 236 17.17 -4.23 17.93
CA ILE A 236 17.61 -2.95 18.49
C ILE A 236 19.12 -2.94 18.66
N ARG A 237 19.75 -4.00 19.20
CA ARG A 237 21.22 -4.11 19.28
C ARG A 237 21.88 -3.88 17.92
N CYS A 238 21.32 -4.42 16.84
CA CYS A 238 21.83 -4.23 15.49
C CYS A 238 21.70 -2.77 15.01
N LYS A 239 20.63 -2.08 15.41
CA LYS A 239 20.34 -0.68 15.06
C LYS A 239 21.10 0.36 15.89
N LEU A 240 21.64 0.01 17.04
CA LEU A 240 22.41 0.96 17.88
C LEU A 240 23.66 1.47 17.15
N LEU A 241 24.11 2.66 17.56
CA LEU A 241 25.38 3.22 17.11
C LEU A 241 26.53 2.26 17.39
N GLN A 242 27.51 2.20 16.47
CA GLN A 242 28.59 1.22 16.51
C GLN A 242 29.36 1.18 17.84
N TYR A 243 29.59 2.34 18.46
CA TYR A 243 30.28 2.40 19.76
C TYR A 243 29.45 1.81 20.90
N LEU A 244 28.13 2.08 20.94
CA LEU A 244 27.23 1.46 21.92
C LEU A 244 27.18 -0.06 21.73
N ARG A 245 27.19 -0.53 20.48
CA ARG A 245 27.23 -1.96 20.17
C ARG A 245 28.48 -2.64 20.74
N GLN A 246 29.64 -2.00 20.61
CA GLN A 246 30.91 -2.54 21.12
C GLN A 246 30.92 -2.62 22.65
N GLU A 247 30.40 -1.59 23.34
CA GLU A 247 30.29 -1.58 24.79
C GLU A 247 29.27 -2.62 25.29
N LEU A 248 28.10 -2.69 24.66
CA LEU A 248 27.04 -3.62 25.05
C LEU A 248 27.35 -5.08 24.72
N ALA A 249 28.24 -5.35 23.76
CA ALA A 249 28.69 -6.71 23.44
C ALA A 249 29.37 -7.38 24.65
N GLN A 250 29.97 -6.61 25.57
CA GLN A 250 30.56 -7.14 26.81
C GLN A 250 29.52 -7.72 27.78
N TYR A 251 28.23 -7.44 27.55
CA TYR A 251 27.10 -7.88 28.36
C TYR A 251 26.20 -8.87 27.60
N GLU A 252 26.72 -9.54 26.57
CA GLU A 252 25.99 -10.57 25.85
C GLU A 252 25.52 -11.68 26.82
N GLY A 253 24.24 -12.06 26.74
CA GLY A 253 23.58 -12.98 27.69
C GLY A 253 23.01 -12.34 28.97
N LYS A 254 23.35 -11.09 29.32
CA LYS A 254 22.80 -10.41 30.52
C LYS A 254 21.64 -9.46 30.21
N LEU A 255 21.60 -8.93 28.99
CA LEU A 255 20.59 -7.97 28.54
C LEU A 255 19.53 -8.69 27.68
N GLU A 256 18.77 -9.61 28.28
CA GLU A 256 17.73 -10.41 27.62
C GLU A 256 16.40 -9.66 27.45
N THR A 257 16.16 -8.63 28.26
CA THR A 257 14.95 -7.81 28.21
C THR A 257 15.23 -6.48 27.54
N LEU A 258 14.18 -5.90 26.94
CA LEU A 258 14.29 -4.57 26.34
C LEU A 258 14.58 -3.48 27.37
N ALA A 259 14.01 -3.62 28.57
CA ALA A 259 14.25 -2.69 29.68
C ALA A 259 15.74 -2.68 30.07
N ALA A 260 16.35 -3.86 30.27
CA ALA A 260 17.76 -3.95 30.61
C ALA A 260 18.66 -3.38 29.49
N LEU A 261 18.36 -3.69 28.22
CA LEU A 261 19.09 -3.14 27.09
C LEU A 261 18.98 -1.61 27.04
N ARG A 262 17.78 -1.07 27.26
CA ARG A 262 17.51 0.37 27.28
C ARG A 262 18.27 1.06 28.40
N ASP A 263 18.15 0.58 29.63
CA ASP A 263 18.77 1.19 30.81
C ASP A 263 20.29 1.25 30.65
N GLN A 264 20.89 0.16 30.16
CA GLN A 264 22.33 0.11 29.92
C GLN A 264 22.74 1.02 28.76
N ALA A 265 21.98 1.07 27.67
CA ALA A 265 22.28 1.94 26.54
C ALA A 265 22.18 3.43 26.92
N VAL A 266 21.16 3.81 27.70
CA VAL A 266 20.99 5.19 28.22
C VAL A 266 22.15 5.57 29.14
N LEU A 267 22.61 4.65 29.99
CA LEU A 267 23.78 4.87 30.84
C LEU A 267 25.02 5.17 29.98
N TYR A 268 25.30 4.35 28.96
CA TYR A 268 26.44 4.57 28.07
C TYR A 268 26.31 5.84 27.23
N GLU A 269 25.11 6.16 26.72
CA GLU A 269 24.85 7.44 26.05
C GLU A 269 25.14 8.62 26.98
N SER A 270 24.83 8.54 28.28
CA SER A 270 25.13 9.61 29.24
C SER A 270 26.64 9.81 29.48
N ILE A 271 27.42 8.72 29.43
CA ILE A 271 28.87 8.73 29.59
C ILE A 271 29.55 9.27 28.32
N HIS A 272 29.06 8.85 27.16
CA HIS A 272 29.68 9.14 25.86
C HIS A 272 29.10 10.34 25.13
N LYS A 273 27.94 10.88 25.55
CA LYS A 273 27.48 12.18 25.05
C LYS A 273 28.64 13.13 25.29
N PRO A 274 29.27 13.66 24.22
CA PRO A 274 30.30 14.66 24.42
C PRO A 274 29.64 15.67 25.31
N LYS A 275 30.25 15.97 26.46
CA LYS A 275 29.89 17.17 27.22
C LYS A 275 30.05 18.25 26.17
N THR A 276 28.95 18.60 25.51
CA THR A 276 28.86 19.81 24.72
C THR A 276 29.32 20.77 25.76
N GLN A 277 30.55 21.24 25.57
CA GLN A 277 31.04 22.33 26.34
C GLN A 277 29.92 23.33 26.07
N THR A 278 29.04 23.50 27.06
CA THR A 278 28.47 24.77 27.40
C THR A 278 29.71 25.62 27.41
N SER A 279 30.05 26.11 26.21
CA SER A 279 30.95 27.20 26.00
C SER A 279 30.22 28.24 26.81
N GLY A 280 30.61 28.31 28.08
CA GLY A 280 30.26 29.38 28.95
C GLY A 280 30.50 30.57 28.05
N ASP A 281 29.42 31.30 27.85
CA ASP A 281 29.38 32.60 27.23
C ASP A 281 30.27 33.51 28.09
N LYS A 282 31.58 33.23 28.05
CA LYS A 282 32.63 34.09 28.52
C LYS A 282 32.71 35.11 27.40
N GLY A 283 31.90 36.15 27.58
CA GLY A 283 31.69 37.23 26.65
C GLY A 283 32.94 37.51 25.85
N LYS A 284 32.87 37.26 24.54
CA LYS A 284 33.80 37.89 23.63
C LYS A 284 33.58 39.40 23.80
N PRO A 285 34.60 40.19 24.15
CA PRO A 285 34.47 41.64 24.16
C PRO A 285 34.02 42.08 22.77
N VAL A 286 32.94 42.86 22.76
CA VAL A 286 32.41 43.58 21.60
C VAL A 286 33.58 44.26 20.89
N ARG A 287 33.99 43.73 19.73
CA ARG A 287 34.87 44.48 18.83
C ARG A 287 34.01 45.56 18.16
N PRO A 288 34.45 46.83 18.18
CA PRO A 288 33.69 47.92 17.57
C PRO A 288 33.47 47.66 16.08
N ALA A 289 32.23 47.88 15.65
CA ALA A 289 31.77 47.74 14.29
C ALA A 289 32.65 48.56 13.34
N LYS A 290 33.21 47.91 12.31
CA LYS A 290 33.80 48.62 11.18
C LYS A 290 32.68 49.24 10.33
N PRO A 291 32.79 50.51 9.94
CA PRO A 291 31.76 51.19 9.17
C PRO A 291 31.65 50.64 7.74
N ASN A 292 30.43 50.26 7.40
CA ASN A 292 29.80 50.25 6.09
C ASN A 292 30.60 50.91 4.95
N LYS A 293 31.05 50.11 3.97
CA LYS A 293 31.24 50.58 2.60
C LYS A 293 30.00 50.20 1.79
N ARG A 294 29.14 51.21 1.62
CA ARG A 294 28.03 51.23 0.67
C ARG A 294 28.59 51.09 -0.74
N GLY A 295 28.36 49.94 -1.38
CA GLY A 295 28.42 49.81 -2.83
C GLY A 295 27.07 50.20 -3.39
N ILE A 296 26.96 51.43 -3.88
CA ILE A 296 25.85 51.93 -4.68
C ILE A 296 26.02 51.31 -6.07
N SER A 297 25.14 50.40 -6.48
CA SER A 297 24.89 50.13 -7.90
C SER A 297 23.43 50.44 -8.20
N VAL A 298 23.24 51.63 -8.76
CA VAL A 298 22.04 52.06 -9.46
C VAL A 298 21.97 51.31 -10.78
N SER A 299 20.90 50.57 -11.03
CA SER A 299 20.42 50.32 -12.38
C SER A 299 18.90 50.28 -12.36
N GLN A 300 18.35 51.46 -12.62
CA GLN A 300 16.99 51.71 -13.07
C GLN A 300 16.82 51.06 -14.46
N GLY A 301 15.75 50.29 -14.65
CA GLY A 301 15.38 49.72 -15.94
C GLY A 301 13.95 49.20 -15.91
N HIS A 302 13.03 50.04 -16.40
CA HIS A 302 11.62 49.75 -16.64
C HIS A 302 11.40 48.57 -17.59
N GLY A 303 10.24 47.92 -17.47
CA GLY A 303 9.63 47.20 -18.60
C GLY A 303 8.77 46.02 -18.20
N ALA A 304 7.47 46.27 -18.04
CA ALA A 304 6.44 45.25 -17.91
C ALA A 304 6.31 44.40 -19.19
N SER A 305 6.12 43.08 -19.05
CA SER A 305 5.14 42.33 -19.85
C SER A 305 4.90 40.93 -19.30
N GLN A 306 3.62 40.58 -19.36
CA GLN A 306 2.96 39.33 -18.99
C GLN A 306 3.49 38.14 -19.79
N ALA A 307 3.46 36.95 -19.18
CA ALA A 307 2.72 35.76 -19.65
C ALA A 307 3.34 34.48 -19.08
N ASP A 308 2.58 33.90 -18.15
CA ASP A 308 2.42 32.51 -17.72
C ASP A 308 3.44 31.43 -18.10
N ALA A 309 3.87 30.75 -17.03
CA ALA A 309 4.95 29.79 -16.95
C ALA A 309 4.59 28.41 -17.52
N HIS A 310 5.36 27.97 -18.51
CA HIS A 310 5.66 26.56 -18.70
C HIS A 310 6.86 26.19 -17.82
N GLY A 311 6.63 25.33 -16.83
CA GLY A 311 7.63 24.81 -15.91
C GLY A 311 8.69 23.98 -16.63
N GLN A 312 9.86 24.59 -16.87
CA GLN A 312 11.07 23.88 -17.25
C GLN A 312 11.72 23.30 -15.99
N ASN A 313 11.84 21.97 -15.97
CA ASN A 313 12.65 21.22 -15.01
C ASN A 313 14.07 21.79 -14.94
N PRO A 314 14.62 22.06 -13.74
CA PRO A 314 16.03 22.38 -13.63
C PRO A 314 16.83 21.16 -14.05
N SER A 315 17.51 21.31 -15.19
CA SER A 315 18.50 20.38 -15.70
C SER A 315 19.46 20.02 -14.58
N ARG A 316 19.44 18.75 -14.15
CA ARG A 316 20.45 18.18 -13.28
C ARG A 316 21.78 18.34 -13.99
N ASP A 317 22.54 19.30 -13.49
CA ASP A 317 23.93 19.58 -13.80
C ASP A 317 24.75 18.30 -13.57
N ARG A 318 24.77 17.43 -14.59
CA ARG A 318 25.65 16.28 -14.70
C ARG A 318 27.05 16.86 -14.89
N ARG A 319 27.66 17.29 -13.79
CA ARG A 319 29.11 17.49 -13.71
C ARG A 319 29.74 16.24 -14.29
N ARG A 320 30.22 16.34 -15.53
CA ARG A 320 31.03 15.32 -16.20
C ARG A 320 32.20 15.08 -15.25
N LYS A 321 32.14 13.99 -14.49
CA LYS A 321 33.27 13.56 -13.68
C LYS A 321 34.41 13.33 -14.66
N GLU A 322 35.45 14.15 -14.55
CA GLU A 322 36.67 13.96 -15.32
C GLU A 322 37.13 12.51 -15.14
N PRO A 323 37.56 11.84 -16.23
CA PRO A 323 38.06 10.47 -16.13
C PRO A 323 39.21 10.44 -15.13
N LEU A 324 39.07 9.61 -14.10
CA LEU A 324 40.09 9.47 -13.07
C LEU A 324 41.43 9.10 -13.73
N PRO A 325 42.56 9.61 -13.21
CA PRO A 325 43.89 9.28 -13.72
C PRO A 325 44.07 7.76 -13.78
N ARG A 326 44.46 7.24 -14.95
CA ARG A 326 44.79 5.83 -15.10
C ARG A 326 46.04 5.56 -14.25
N LEU A 327 45.92 4.64 -13.30
CA LEU A 327 47.05 4.14 -12.52
C LEU A 327 48.07 3.49 -13.46
N SER A 328 49.36 3.62 -13.15
CA SER A 328 50.40 2.83 -13.81
C SER A 328 50.20 1.34 -13.50
N GLU A 329 50.65 0.46 -14.39
CA GLU A 329 50.56 -1.00 -14.18
C GLU A 329 51.27 -1.45 -12.90
N GLU A 330 52.41 -0.82 -12.58
CA GLU A 330 53.16 -1.09 -11.35
C GLU A 330 52.35 -0.76 -10.09
N GLU A 331 51.67 0.39 -10.08
CA GLU A 331 50.87 0.79 -8.92
C GLU A 331 49.57 -0.02 -8.81
N PHE A 332 48.96 -0.38 -9.94
CA PHE A 332 47.84 -1.32 -9.98
C PHE A 332 48.22 -2.66 -9.37
N LYS A 333 49.35 -3.24 -9.79
CA LYS A 333 49.85 -4.52 -9.26
C LYS A 333 50.17 -4.41 -7.77
N LYS A 334 50.86 -3.34 -7.34
CA LYS A 334 51.16 -3.08 -5.92
C LYS A 334 49.89 -2.98 -5.07
N ARG A 335 48.85 -2.28 -5.53
CA ARG A 335 47.57 -2.15 -4.79
C ARG A 335 46.84 -3.48 -4.73
N LYS A 336 46.82 -4.24 -5.83
CA LYS A 336 46.22 -5.57 -5.90
C LYS A 336 46.91 -6.57 -4.96
N ASP A 337 48.23 -6.61 -4.98
CA ASP A 337 49.03 -7.55 -4.16
C ASP A 337 48.93 -7.23 -2.66
N ASN A 338 48.73 -5.94 -2.29
CA ASN A 338 48.57 -5.50 -0.91
C ASN A 338 47.10 -5.43 -0.44
N GLY A 339 46.14 -5.85 -1.26
CA GLY A 339 44.71 -5.79 -0.91
C GLY A 339 44.18 -4.36 -0.67
N LEU A 340 44.70 -3.38 -1.40
CA LEU A 340 44.28 -1.97 -1.30
C LEU A 340 43.20 -1.64 -2.34
N CYS A 341 42.32 -0.68 -2.01
CA CYS A 341 41.37 -0.13 -2.95
C CYS A 341 42.08 0.43 -4.20
N LEU A 342 41.69 -0.04 -5.37
CA LEU A 342 42.29 0.40 -6.64
C LEU A 342 42.06 1.90 -6.87
N THR A 343 40.95 2.46 -6.41
CA THR A 343 40.62 3.88 -6.61
C THR A 343 41.38 4.81 -5.67
N CYS A 344 41.36 4.55 -4.36
CA CYS A 344 41.89 5.48 -3.35
C CYS A 344 43.12 4.96 -2.57
N GLY A 345 43.48 3.68 -2.69
CA GLY A 345 44.62 3.09 -2.00
C GLY A 345 44.41 2.73 -0.52
N SER A 346 43.18 2.87 0.03
CA SER A 346 42.89 2.49 1.42
C SER A 346 42.69 0.97 1.58
N LYS A 347 42.96 0.46 2.79
CA LYS A 347 42.70 -0.93 3.23
C LYS A 347 41.24 -1.17 3.66
N ASP A 348 40.46 -0.11 3.86
CA ASP A 348 39.15 -0.21 4.54
C ASP A 348 38.01 -0.67 3.61
N HIS A 349 38.23 -0.71 2.29
CA HIS A 349 37.21 -1.16 1.34
C HIS A 349 37.80 -1.79 0.09
N PHE A 350 37.15 -2.84 -0.40
CA PHE A 350 37.48 -3.50 -1.65
C PHE A 350 36.52 -3.06 -2.75
N VAL A 351 37.06 -2.47 -3.82
CA VAL A 351 36.29 -2.26 -5.05
C VAL A 351 36.33 -3.57 -5.83
N ASN A 352 35.19 -4.24 -5.95
CA ASN A 352 35.08 -5.50 -6.68
C ASN A 352 35.40 -5.26 -8.17
N VAL A 353 36.48 -5.87 -8.65
CA VAL A 353 37.11 -5.62 -9.96
C VAL A 353 36.17 -5.89 -11.15
N ARG A 354 35.06 -6.61 -10.94
CA ARG A 354 34.03 -6.84 -11.97
C ARG A 354 33.37 -5.55 -12.51
N ALA A 355 33.50 -4.41 -11.84
CA ALA A 355 32.94 -3.14 -12.30
C ALA A 355 33.83 -2.36 -13.29
N LEU A 356 35.12 -2.71 -13.44
CA LEU A 356 36.08 -1.93 -14.22
C LEU A 356 36.42 -2.50 -15.61
N VAL A 357 35.92 -3.70 -15.96
CA VAL A 357 36.21 -4.37 -17.26
C VAL A 357 35.10 -4.11 -18.31
N ARG A 358 34.25 -3.10 -18.10
CA ARG A 358 33.23 -2.69 -19.09
C ARG A 358 33.38 -1.21 -19.45
N THR A 359 34.50 -0.85 -20.06
CA THR A 359 34.65 0.37 -20.88
C THR A 359 35.71 0.15 -21.93
#